data_AF-A0A9P7BJ30-F1
#
_entry.id   AF-A0A9P7BJ30-F1
#
_cell.length_a   1.000
_cell.length_b   1.000
_cell.length_c   1.000
_cell.angle_alpha   90.00
_cell.angle_beta   90.00
_cell.angle_gamma   90.00
#
_symmetry.space_group_name_H-M   'P 1'
#
loop_
_entity.id
_entity.type
_entity.pdbx_description
1 polymer ?
#
loop_
_entity_poly.entity_id
_entity_poly.type
_entity_poly.pdbx_seq_one_letter_code
_entity_poly.pdbx_strand_id
1 'polypeptide(L)'
;MADGLYFGGLLNGTPVQYVQFTAGGINVVSPSKVTVQAPNIELNAAAQCALNSPVIVLNGTVQQGAGSFGGTSTWQGNMNTLGTLRNNGKDVGSTHTHPGVQSGPSNTGTPN
;
A
#
# COMPACT_ATOMS: atom_id res chain seq x y z
N MET A 1 25.08 9.01 17.82
CA MET A 1 26.30 8.80 17.01
C MET A 1 25.86 8.00 15.80
N ALA A 2 26.05 8.50 14.59
CA ALA A 2 25.80 7.72 13.38
C ALA A 2 27.16 7.43 12.74
N ASP A 3 27.50 6.15 12.64
CA ASP A 3 28.62 5.68 11.83
C ASP A 3 28.20 5.62 10.37
N GLY A 4 29.04 6.13 9.47
CA GLY A 4 28.95 5.92 8.04
C GLY A 4 30.25 5.27 7.56
N LEU A 5 30.15 4.10 6.94
CA LEU A 5 31.29 3.31 6.48
C LEU A 5 31.44 3.42 4.96
N TYR A 6 32.62 3.86 4.51
CA TYR A 6 33.12 3.85 3.14
C TYR A 6 33.92 2.56 2.90
N PHE A 7 33.65 1.79 1.84
CA PHE A 7 34.52 0.65 1.46
C PHE A 7 34.70 0.49 -0.06
N GLY A 8 35.94 0.76 -0.49
CA GLY A 8 36.78 -0.07 -1.37
C GLY A 8 36.32 -0.36 -2.80
N GLY A 9 37.18 -0.04 -3.77
CA GLY A 9 36.99 -0.44 -5.18
C GLY A 9 37.01 -1.96 -5.38
N LEU A 10 36.38 -2.41 -6.47
CA LEU A 10 36.35 -3.83 -6.85
C LEU A 10 37.60 -4.16 -7.66
N LEU A 11 38.50 -4.96 -7.10
CA LEU A 11 39.44 -5.74 -7.89
C LEU A 11 38.69 -7.00 -8.39
N ASN A 12 38.27 -6.98 -9.67
CA ASN A 12 37.89 -8.14 -10.51
C ASN A 12 36.47 -8.77 -10.40
N GLY A 13 35.41 -8.06 -9.96
CA GLY A 13 34.03 -8.62 -10.03
C GLY A 13 32.88 -7.60 -10.00
N THR A 14 31.72 -7.95 -10.57
CA THR A 14 30.50 -7.14 -10.51
C THR A 14 29.83 -7.27 -9.13
N PRO A 15 29.47 -6.17 -8.44
CA PRO A 15 28.80 -6.23 -7.13
C PRO A 15 27.42 -6.87 -7.23
N VAL A 16 27.05 -7.70 -6.24
CA VAL A 16 25.71 -8.30 -6.09
C VAL A 16 24.85 -7.64 -5.01
N GLN A 17 25.42 -6.71 -4.24
CA GLN A 17 24.75 -5.87 -3.25
C GLN A 17 25.38 -4.49 -3.29
N TYR A 18 24.57 -3.43 -3.44
CA TYR A 18 25.10 -2.09 -3.62
C TYR A 18 24.03 -1.01 -3.47
N VAL A 19 24.51 0.20 -3.20
CA VAL A 19 23.81 1.44 -3.54
C VAL A 19 24.57 2.07 -4.71
N GLN A 20 23.95 2.09 -5.90
CA GLN A 20 24.58 2.57 -7.13
C GLN A 20 23.91 3.87 -7.57
N PHE A 21 24.70 4.91 -7.78
CA PHE A 21 24.28 6.17 -8.36
C PHE A 21 24.57 6.15 -9.86
N THR A 22 23.59 6.51 -10.67
CA THR A 22 23.68 6.56 -12.13
C THR A 22 23.03 7.85 -12.64
N ALA A 23 23.23 8.17 -13.93
CA ALA A 23 22.49 9.27 -14.56
C ALA A 23 20.96 9.05 -14.57
N GLY A 24 20.52 7.79 -14.50
CA GLY A 24 19.10 7.41 -14.48
C GLY A 24 18.49 7.32 -13.08
N GLY A 25 19.27 7.50 -12.00
CA GLY A 25 18.78 7.42 -10.62
C GLY A 25 19.64 6.54 -9.71
N ILE A 26 19.05 6.10 -8.60
CA ILE A 26 19.72 5.34 -7.54
C ILE A 26 19.13 3.93 -7.46
N ASN A 27 19.99 2.92 -7.54
CA ASN A 27 19.62 1.53 -7.30
C ASN A 27 20.06 1.11 -5.89
N VAL A 28 19.15 0.54 -5.12
CA VAL A 28 19.46 -0.10 -3.82
C VAL A 28 19.18 -1.60 -3.99
N VAL A 29 20.24 -2.39 -4.12
CA VAL A 29 20.16 -3.81 -4.46
C VAL A 29 20.70 -4.64 -3.30
N SER A 30 19.95 -5.65 -2.89
CA SER A 30 20.34 -6.62 -1.88
C SER A 30 19.82 -8.01 -2.28
N PRO A 31 20.65 -9.08 -2.21
CA PRO A 31 20.23 -10.43 -2.57
C PRO A 31 19.27 -11.07 -1.55
N SER A 32 19.04 -10.41 -0.41
CA SER A 32 18.22 -10.94 0.68
C SER A 32 17.17 -9.94 1.15
N LYS A 33 17.59 -8.81 1.74
CA LYS A 33 16.68 -7.85 2.36
C LYS A 33 17.25 -6.44 2.34
N VAL A 34 16.36 -5.46 2.20
CA VAL A 34 16.60 -4.05 2.52
C VAL A 34 15.69 -3.69 3.69
N THR A 35 16.24 -3.08 4.74
CA THR A 35 15.47 -2.69 5.94
C THR A 35 15.68 -1.19 6.15
N VAL A 36 14.59 -0.41 6.13
CA VAL A 36 14.60 1.06 6.34
C VAL A 36 13.88 1.40 7.63
N GLN A 37 14.61 1.84 8.65
CA GLN A 37 14.07 2.13 9.99
C GLN A 37 14.33 3.59 10.31
N ALA A 38 13.26 4.33 10.58
CA ALA A 38 13.30 5.68 11.11
C ALA A 38 12.01 5.96 11.88
N PRO A 39 11.99 6.93 12.81
CA PRO A 39 10.76 7.36 13.46
C PRO A 39 9.70 7.87 12.48
N ASN A 40 10.12 8.42 11.35
CA ASN A 40 9.26 8.83 10.23
C ASN A 40 9.95 8.50 8.90
N ILE A 41 9.21 7.98 7.93
CA ILE A 41 9.68 7.69 6.56
C ILE A 41 8.69 8.32 5.58
N GLU A 42 9.17 9.17 4.68
CA GLU A 42 8.38 9.79 3.61
C GLU A 42 8.93 9.38 2.24
N LEU A 43 8.05 8.94 1.34
CA LEU A 43 8.36 8.63 -0.05
C LEU A 43 7.55 9.55 -0.96
N ASN A 44 8.20 10.53 -1.58
CA ASN A 44 7.55 11.51 -2.46
C ASN A 44 7.95 11.27 -3.91
N ALA A 45 6.96 11.11 -4.79
CA ALA A 45 7.15 10.96 -6.22
C ALA A 45 6.03 11.70 -6.96
N ALA A 46 6.40 12.58 -7.90
CA ALA A 46 5.43 13.39 -8.63
C ALA A 46 4.61 12.60 -9.66
N ALA A 47 5.17 11.51 -10.19
CA ALA A 47 4.52 10.67 -11.19
C ALA A 47 3.91 9.41 -10.57
N GLN A 48 4.72 8.60 -9.87
CA GLN A 48 4.28 7.31 -9.33
C GLN A 48 5.22 6.80 -8.22
N CYS A 49 4.63 6.21 -7.18
CA CYS A 49 5.32 5.28 -6.28
C CYS A 49 4.78 3.87 -6.55
N ALA A 50 5.61 2.98 -7.10
CA ALA A 50 5.21 1.61 -7.44
C ALA A 50 5.80 0.59 -6.46
N LEU A 51 4.97 -0.34 -5.99
CA LEU A 51 5.36 -1.48 -5.16
C LEU A 51 5.07 -2.76 -5.93
N ASN A 52 6.11 -3.42 -6.44
CA ASN A 52 5.97 -4.64 -7.23
C ASN A 52 6.42 -5.85 -6.40
N SER A 53 5.46 -6.57 -5.82
CA SER A 53 5.70 -7.75 -5.00
C SER A 53 4.50 -8.69 -5.06
N PRO A 54 4.70 -10.02 -4.98
CA PRO A 54 3.59 -10.96 -4.79
C PRO A 54 2.75 -10.67 -3.53
N VAL A 55 3.36 -10.09 -2.50
CA VAL A 55 2.69 -9.74 -1.24
C VAL A 55 3.18 -8.37 -0.76
N ILE A 56 2.23 -7.50 -0.43
CA ILE A 56 2.46 -6.20 0.22
C ILE A 56 1.71 -6.22 1.56
N VAL A 57 2.43 -6.01 2.67
CA VAL A 57 1.85 -5.97 4.01
C VAL A 57 1.94 -4.55 4.56
N LEU A 58 0.79 -3.97 4.90
CA LEU A 58 0.66 -2.65 5.53
C LEU A 58 0.03 -2.82 6.91
N ASN A 59 0.86 -2.85 7.95
CA ASN A 59 0.38 -3.06 9.33
C ASN A 59 0.13 -1.70 10.01
N GLY A 60 -1.09 -1.21 9.89
CA GLY A 60 -1.54 0.06 10.45
C GLY A 60 -2.70 0.67 9.65
N THR A 61 -3.10 1.88 10.01
CA THR A 61 -4.11 2.63 9.26
C THR A 61 -3.55 3.05 7.90
N VAL A 62 -4.26 2.72 6.83
CA VAL A 62 -3.97 3.20 5.47
C VAL A 62 -4.92 4.36 5.16
N GLN A 63 -4.36 5.54 4.86
CA GLN A 63 -5.11 6.69 4.36
C GLN A 63 -4.85 6.83 2.85
N GLN A 64 -5.85 6.52 2.03
CA GLN A 64 -5.74 6.57 0.56
C GLN A 64 -6.75 7.56 -0.02
N GLY A 65 -6.34 8.29 -1.05
CA GLY A 65 -7.22 9.21 -1.79
C GLY A 65 -7.45 10.57 -1.11
N ALA A 66 -6.71 10.88 -0.04
CA ALA A 66 -6.73 12.18 0.62
C ALA A 66 -5.58 13.10 0.13
N GLY A 67 -5.67 14.40 0.43
CA GLY A 67 -4.62 15.38 0.17
C GLY A 67 -4.44 15.76 -1.31
N SER A 68 -3.27 16.31 -1.64
CA SER A 68 -2.98 16.84 -3.00
C SER A 68 -2.83 15.77 -4.08
N PHE A 69 -2.66 14.50 -3.69
CA PHE A 69 -2.64 13.34 -4.58
C PHE A 69 -3.93 12.50 -4.48
N GLY A 70 -5.03 13.12 -4.02
CA GLY A 70 -6.32 12.46 -3.87
C GLY A 70 -6.89 11.93 -5.19
N GLY A 71 -7.84 11.00 -5.10
CA GLY A 71 -8.43 10.35 -6.29
C GLY A 71 -9.08 9.00 -5.99
N THR A 72 -9.46 8.29 -7.05
CA THR A 72 -10.11 6.98 -6.97
C THR A 72 -9.15 5.90 -6.45
N SER A 73 -9.61 5.11 -5.48
CA SER A 73 -8.99 3.84 -5.13
C SER A 73 -9.64 2.72 -5.95
N THR A 74 -8.85 2.05 -6.79
CA THR A 74 -9.32 0.96 -7.66
C THR A 74 -8.79 -0.38 -7.17
N TRP A 75 -9.70 -1.34 -6.96
CA TRP A 75 -9.37 -2.71 -6.57
C TRP A 75 -9.87 -3.65 -7.67
N GLN A 76 -8.94 -4.31 -8.36
CA GLN A 76 -9.27 -5.17 -9.50
C GLN A 76 -9.62 -6.61 -9.12
N GLY A 77 -9.36 -6.98 -7.86
CA GLY A 77 -9.67 -8.30 -7.31
C GLY A 77 -10.69 -8.22 -6.18
N ASN A 78 -11.01 -9.38 -5.62
CA ASN A 78 -11.91 -9.47 -4.47
C ASN A 78 -11.32 -8.74 -3.26
N MET A 79 -12.20 -8.05 -2.53
CA MET A 79 -11.86 -7.42 -1.25
C MET A 79 -12.56 -8.18 -0.13
N ASN A 80 -11.81 -8.63 0.87
CA ASN A 80 -12.35 -9.15 2.11
C ASN A 80 -12.13 -8.12 3.21
N THR A 81 -13.21 -7.60 3.80
CA THR A 81 -13.17 -6.60 4.86
C THR A 81 -13.71 -7.19 6.16
N LEU A 82 -13.14 -6.77 7.29
CA LEU A 82 -13.66 -7.06 8.62
C LEU A 82 -14.03 -5.75 9.32
N GLY A 83 -15.14 -5.76 10.04
CA GLY A 83 -15.65 -4.58 10.72
C GLY A 83 -16.58 -3.74 9.83
N THR A 84 -16.70 -2.45 10.14
CA THR A 84 -17.63 -1.55 9.45
C THR A 84 -17.06 -1.08 8.13
N LEU A 85 -17.81 -1.26 7.04
CA LEU A 85 -17.59 -0.59 5.78
C LEU A 85 -18.55 0.61 5.68
N ARG A 86 -18.04 1.83 5.55
CA ARG A 86 -18.86 3.03 5.38
C ARG A 86 -18.70 3.65 4.00
N ASN A 87 -19.81 4.09 3.43
CA ASN A 87 -19.86 4.94 2.25
C ASN A 87 -20.67 6.20 2.56
N ASN A 88 -20.09 7.38 2.34
CA ASN A 88 -20.71 8.68 2.64
C ASN A 88 -21.31 8.76 4.06
N GLY A 89 -20.56 8.26 5.07
CA GLY A 89 -20.98 8.20 6.47
C GLY A 89 -21.99 7.11 6.83
N LYS A 90 -22.57 6.40 5.86
CA LYS A 90 -23.51 5.30 6.08
C LYS A 90 -22.78 3.97 6.14
N ASP A 91 -23.14 3.17 7.13
CA ASP A 91 -22.71 1.77 7.19
C ASP A 91 -23.37 0.99 6.04
N VAL A 92 -22.57 0.25 5.28
CA VAL A 92 -23.01 -0.62 4.18
C VAL A 92 -22.68 -2.08 4.47
N GLY A 93 -22.26 -2.40 5.70
CA GLY A 93 -22.05 -3.75 6.19
C GLY A 93 -23.35 -4.46 6.61
N SER A 94 -23.23 -5.47 7.47
CA SER A 94 -24.32 -6.37 7.86
C SER A 94 -25.46 -5.71 8.65
N THR A 95 -25.26 -4.49 9.13
CA THR A 95 -26.21 -3.75 9.97
C THR A 95 -26.99 -2.65 9.23
N HIS A 96 -26.76 -2.47 7.93
CA HIS A 96 -27.51 -1.47 7.16
C HIS A 96 -29.01 -1.83 7.04
N THR A 97 -29.87 -0.82 7.00
CA THR A 97 -31.34 -0.99 6.94
C THR A 97 -31.98 -0.03 5.95
N HIS A 98 -33.13 -0.42 5.38
CA HIS A 98 -33.95 0.41 4.48
C HIS A 98 -35.31 0.73 5.14
N PRO A 99 -35.56 1.98 5.59
CA PRO A 99 -36.85 2.35 6.16
C PRO A 99 -37.90 2.61 5.06
N GLY A 100 -39.19 2.60 5.43
CA GLY A 100 -40.29 2.99 4.54
C GLY A 100 -40.74 1.90 3.55
N VAL A 101 -40.31 0.66 3.77
CA VAL A 101 -40.76 -0.51 2.98
C VAL A 101 -41.86 -1.27 3.73
N GLN A 102 -42.89 -1.73 3.01
CA GLN A 102 -43.85 -2.70 3.56
C GLN A 102 -43.17 -4.08 3.61
N SER A 103 -42.98 -4.60 4.82
CA SER A 103 -42.39 -5.92 5.00
C SER A 103 -43.38 -7.02 4.59
N GLY A 104 -42.92 -7.96 3.78
CA GLY A 104 -43.63 -9.19 3.42
C GLY A 104 -42.95 -10.43 4.00
N PRO A 105 -43.52 -11.63 3.84
CA PRO A 105 -42.94 -12.88 4.36
C PRO A 105 -41.70 -13.36 3.59
N SER A 106 -41.45 -12.82 2.40
CA SER A 106 -40.36 -13.25 1.52
C SER A 106 -39.06 -12.52 1.84
N ASN A 107 -37.94 -13.24 1.77
CA ASN A 107 -36.62 -12.64 1.61
C ASN A 107 -36.33 -12.38 0.12
N THR A 108 -35.32 -11.55 -0.16
CA THR A 108 -34.73 -11.54 -1.50
C THR A 108 -33.99 -12.87 -1.71
N GLY A 109 -33.85 -13.29 -2.97
CA GLY A 109 -32.86 -14.31 -3.33
C GLY A 109 -31.43 -13.83 -3.02
N THR A 110 -30.44 -14.66 -3.34
CA THR A 110 -29.03 -14.20 -3.37
C THR A 110 -28.94 -12.95 -4.24
N PRO A 111 -28.22 -11.90 -3.81
CA PRO A 111 -27.93 -10.76 -4.68
C PRO A 111 -27.40 -11.26 -6.03
N ASN A 112 -27.95 -10.73 -7.14
CA ASN A 112 -27.49 -11.03 -8.49
C ASN A 112 -26.12 -10.42 -8.78
#